data_AF-A0AAU1WWP8-F1
#
_entry.id   AF-A0AAU1WWP8-F1
#
_cell.length_a   1.000
_cell.length_b   1.000
_cell.length_c   1.000
_cell.angle_alpha   90.00
_cell.angle_beta   90.00
_cell.angle_gamma   90.00
#
_symmetry.space_group_name_H-M   'P 1'
#
loop_
_entity.id
_entity.type
_entity.pdbx_description
1 polymer ?
#
loop_
_entity_poly.entity_id
_entity_poly.type
_entity_poly.pdbx_seq_one_letter_code
_entity_poly.pdbx_strand_id
1 'polypeptide(L)' 'MSVEGLEPCVPERGSFAIDARSGKVGRVMGRVGPNVQLRPPGGGLEWDCPPDAVRPASPGVVLRARVTEINREGQLPR' A
#
# COMPACT_ATOMS: atom_id res chain seq x y z
N MET A 1 -1.33 -15.02 32.07
CA MET A 1 -1.48 -15.66 30.75
C MET A 1 -1.54 -14.54 29.73
N SER A 2 -0.38 -14.15 29.20
CA SER A 2 -0.29 -13.09 28.19
C SER A 2 -0.62 -13.70 26.85
N VAL A 3 -1.75 -13.30 26.27
CA VAL A 3 -1.95 -13.46 24.83
C VAL A 3 -1.02 -12.46 24.18
N GLU A 4 0.15 -12.91 23.73
CA GLU A 4 1.00 -12.10 22.88
C GLU A 4 0.18 -11.76 21.64
N GLY A 5 -0.18 -10.48 21.51
CA GLY A 5 -0.93 -9.98 20.39
C GLY A 5 -0.20 -10.34 19.11
N LEU A 6 -0.84 -11.16 18.27
CA LEU A 6 -0.39 -11.32 16.90
C LEU A 6 -0.59 -9.95 16.24
N GLU A 7 0.46 -9.12 16.29
CA GLU A 7 0.55 -7.90 15.51
C GLU A 7 0.05 -8.23 14.11
N PRO A 8 -0.98 -7.53 13.58
CA PRO A 8 -1.44 -7.82 12.24
C PRO A 8 -0.23 -7.71 11.31
N CYS A 9 0.04 -8.81 10.60
CA CYS A 9 1.14 -8.90 9.64
C CYS A 9 0.86 -7.88 8.52
N VAL A 10 1.33 -6.66 8.74
CA VAL A 10 1.19 -5.58 7.77
C VAL A 10 2.12 -5.92 6.61
N PRO A 11 1.64 -5.81 5.36
CA PRO A 11 2.44 -6.08 4.19
C PRO A 11 3.77 -5.31 4.22
N GLU A 12 4.82 -5.95 3.71
CA GLU A 12 6.17 -5.43 3.76
C GLU A 12 6.28 -4.05 3.09
N ARG A 13 7.16 -3.19 3.62
CA ARG A 13 7.46 -1.89 2.99
C ARG A 13 7.89 -2.10 1.53
N GLY A 14 7.36 -1.28 0.64
CA GLY A 14 7.61 -1.36 -0.80
C GLY A 14 6.70 -2.35 -1.54
N SER A 15 5.98 -3.23 -0.85
CA SER A 15 4.93 -4.06 -1.44
C SER A 15 3.67 -3.25 -1.75
N PHE A 16 2.75 -3.82 -2.54
CA PHE A 16 1.44 -3.21 -2.78
C PHE A 16 0.36 -3.84 -1.91
N ALA A 17 -0.49 -2.99 -1.37
CA ALA A 17 -1.61 -3.37 -0.54
C ALA A 17 -2.90 -2.68 -1.01
N ILE A 18 -4.03 -3.20 -0.54
CA ILE A 18 -5.37 -2.65 -0.73
C ILE A 18 -5.85 -2.12 0.61
N ASP A 19 -6.30 -0.86 0.63
CA ASP A 19 -7.09 -0.32 1.74
C ASP A 19 -8.51 -0.88 1.63
N ALA A 20 -8.85 -1.83 2.49
CA ALA A 20 -10.15 -2.51 2.46
C ALA A 20 -11.33 -1.56 2.73
N ARG A 21 -11.10 -0.38 3.32
CA ARG A 21 -12.16 0.61 3.58
C ARG A 21 -12.62 1.30 2.29
N SER A 22 -11.72 1.46 1.32
CA SER A 22 -11.98 2.23 0.10
C SER A 22 -11.72 1.47 -1.20
N GLY A 23 -11.17 0.26 -1.14
CA GLY A 23 -10.72 -0.52 -2.29
C GLY A 23 -9.52 0.09 -3.04
N LYS A 24 -8.85 1.09 -2.45
CA LYS A 24 -7.74 1.79 -3.11
C LYS A 24 -6.46 0.96 -3.01
N VAL A 25 -5.69 0.93 -4.09
CA VAL A 25 -4.39 0.25 -4.15
C VAL A 25 -3.28 1.26 -3.87
N GLY A 26 -2.35 0.91 -2.98
CA GLY A 26 -1.20 1.74 -2.68
C GLY A 26 0.05 0.92 -2.38
N ARG A 27 1.21 1.55 -2.59
CA ARG A 27 2.51 1.06 -2.16
C ARG A 27 2.70 1.34 -0.69
N VAL A 28 3.13 0.34 0.07
CA VAL A 28 3.43 0.49 1.50
C VAL A 28 4.69 1.32 1.68
N MET A 29 4.54 2.53 2.23
CA MET A 29 5.66 3.44 2.48
C MET A 29 6.29 3.20 3.84
N GLY A 30 5.55 2.59 4.78
CA GLY A 30 5.97 2.28 6.13
C GLY A 30 4.80 2.41 7.10
N ARG A 31 5.09 2.60 8.39
CA ARG A 31 4.11 2.92 9.42
C ARG A 31 4.41 4.30 10.00
N VAL A 32 3.36 5.07 10.29
CA VAL A 32 3.41 6.36 10.98
C VAL A 32 2.39 6.32 12.10
N GLY A 33 2.87 6.33 13.35
CA GLY A 33 2.03 6.08 14.51
C GLY A 33 1.27 4.75 14.39
N PRO A 34 -0.06 4.71 14.61
CA PRO A 34 -0.84 3.49 14.53
C PRO A 34 -1.12 3.04 13.09
N ASN A 35 -0.87 3.88 12.08
CA ASN A 35 -1.33 3.65 10.71
C ASN A 35 -0.22 3.17 9.79
N VAL A 36 -0.61 2.43 8.77
CA VAL A 36 0.21 2.11 7.60
C VAL A 36 0.06 3.24 6.60
N GLN A 37 1.19 3.76 6.12
CA GLN A 37 1.19 4.82 5.12
C GLN A 37 1.22 4.20 3.72
N LEU A 38 0.24 4.52 2.90
CA LEU A 38 0.11 4.05 1.53
C LEU A 38 0.29 5.21 0.54
N ARG A 39 0.94 4.95 -0.60
CA ARG A 39 1.08 5.91 -1.71
C ARG A 39 0.47 5.36 -3.00
N PRO A 40 -0.19 6.15 -3.85
CA PRO A 40 -0.75 5.62 -5.09
C PRO A 40 0.36 5.15 -6.05
N PRO A 41 0.14 4.10 -6.86
CA PRO A 41 1.11 3.59 -7.84
C PRO A 41 1.42 4.54 -9.01
N GLY A 42 0.84 5.74 -9.06
CA GLY A 42 1.22 6.80 -10.02
C GLY A 42 1.88 8.00 -9.35
N GLY A 43 2.27 7.87 -8.08
CA GLY A 43 2.56 9.02 -7.23
C GLY A 43 1.28 9.76 -6.79
N GLY A 44 1.48 10.89 -6.11
CA GLY A 44 0.40 11.61 -5.43
C GLY A 44 0.53 11.53 -3.91
N LEU A 45 -0.47 12.05 -3.22
CA LEU A 45 -0.44 12.19 -1.77
C LEU A 45 -0.57 10.82 -1.08
N GLU A 46 0.27 10.60 -0.08
CA GLU A 46 0.16 9.46 0.83
C GLU A 46 -1.09 9.55 1.69
N TRP A 47 -1.63 8.41 2.09
CA TRP A 47 -2.75 8.36 3.02
C TRP A 47 -2.55 7.30 4.09
N ASP A 48 -3.21 7.52 5.22
CA ASP A 48 -3.20 6.63 6.37
C ASP A 48 -4.23 5.52 6.23
N CYS A 49 -3.78 4.28 6.41
CA CYS A 49 -4.61 3.08 6.44
C CYS A 49 -4.43 2.35 7.78
N PRO A 50 -5.52 2.07 8.52
CA PRO A 50 -5.49 1.24 9.71
C PRO A 50 -4.94 -0.16 9.40
N PRO A 51 -4.02 -0.71 10.22
CA PRO A 51 -3.39 -2.01 9.96
C PRO A 51 -4.36 -3.18 9.73
N ASP A 52 -5.53 -3.16 10.37
CA ASP A 52 -6.61 -4.15 10.25
C ASP A 52 -7.35 -4.09 8.89
N ALA A 53 -7.31 -2.93 8.24
CA ALA A 53 -7.86 -2.68 6.93
C ALA A 53 -6.85 -2.90 5.79
N VAL A 54 -5.55 -3.05 6.09
CA VAL A 54 -4.53 -3.27 5.06
C VAL A 54 -4.53 -4.73 4.64
N ARG A 55 -4.72 -4.99 3.34
CA ARG A 55 -4.67 -6.34 2.77
C ARG A 55 -3.59 -6.44 1.69
N PRO A 56 -2.80 -7.53 1.63
CA PRO A 56 -1.88 -7.74 0.51
C PRO A 56 -2.62 -7.66 -0.83
N ALA A 57 -2.05 -6.96 -1.81
CA ALA A 57 -2.62 -6.92 -3.14
C ALA A 57 -2.38 -8.25 -3.86
N SER A 58 -3.36 -8.71 -4.65
CA SER A 58 -3.18 -9.92 -5.46
C SER A 58 -2.14 -9.69 -6.57
N PRO A 59 -1.50 -10.76 -7.11
CA PRO A 59 -0.45 -10.62 -8.13
C PRO A 59 -0.89 -9.79 -9.36
N GLY A 60 -2.13 -9.94 -9.81
CA GLY A 60 -2.67 -9.15 -10.93
C GLY A 60 -2.80 -7.66 -10.62
N VAL A 61 -3.14 -7.32 -9.37
CA VAL A 61 -3.18 -5.91 -8.90
C VAL A 61 -1.77 -5.35 -8.79
N VAL A 62 -0.82 -6.13 -8.24
CA VAL A 62 0.60 -5.75 -8.16
C VAL A 62 1.15 -5.44 -9.56
N LEU A 63 0.87 -6.30 -10.55
CA LEU A 63 1.34 -6.09 -11.93
C LEU A 63 0.81 -4.79 -12.51
N ARG A 64 -0.50 -4.52 -12.38
CA ARG A 64 -1.12 -3.27 -12.86
C ARG A 64 -0.54 -2.03 -12.17
N ALA A 65 -0.29 -2.13 -10.86
CA ALA A 65 0.31 -1.06 -10.08
C ALA A 65 1.73 -0.74 -10.57
N ARG A 66 2.58 -1.74 -10.80
CA ARG A 66 3.93 -1.56 -11.36
C ARG A 66 3.91 -0.95 -12.76
N VAL A 67 3.00 -1.41 -13.62
CA VAL A 67 2.83 -0.82 -14.96
C VAL A 67 2.42 0.65 -14.87
N THR A 68 1.58 1.01 -13.90
CA THR A 68 1.18 2.40 -13.65
C THR A 68 2.39 3.26 -13.22
N GLU A 69 3.24 2.74 -12.33
CA GLU A 69 4.48 3.42 -11.92
C GLU A 69 5.39 3.67 -13.15
N ILE A 70 5.67 2.64 -13.93
CA ILE A 70 6.52 2.73 -15.13
C ILE A 70 5.94 3.70 -16.17
N ASN A 71 4.63 3.62 -16.43
CA ASN A 71 3.96 4.53 -17.36
C ASN A 71 4.04 5.98 -16.89
N ARG A 72 4.03 6.23 -15.58
CA ARG A 72 4.17 7.58 -15.03
C ARG A 72 5.60 8.09 -15.13
N GLU A 73 6.60 7.24 -14.86
CA GLU A 73 8.02 7.58 -15.00
C GLU A 73 8.40 7.87 -16.46
N GLY A 74 7.85 7.10 -17.40
CA GLY A 74 8.09 7.28 -18.83
C GLY A 74 7.35 8.47 -19.47
N GLN A 75 6.46 9.16 -18.73
CA GLN A 75 5.84 10.38 -19.23
C GLN A 75 6.85 11.52 -19.22
N LEU A 76 7.43 11.82 -20.38
CA LEU A 76 8.17 13.05 -20.62
C LEU A 76 7.27 14.26 -20.28
N PRO A 77 7.80 15.33 -19.66
CA PRO A 77 7.06 16.58 -19.53
C PRO A 77 6.65 17.06 -20.93
N ARG A 78 5.37 17.38 -21.09
CA ARG A 78 4.87 18.05 -22.30
C ARG A 78 5.40 19.47 -22.39
#